data_AF-A0A927A5R2-F1
#
_entry.id   AF-A0A927A5R2-F1
#
_cell.length_a   1.000
_cell.length_b   1.000
_cell.length_c   1.000
_cell.angle_alpha   90.00
_cell.angle_beta   90.00
_cell.angle_gamma   90.00
#
_symmetry.space_group_name_H-M   'P 1'
#
loop_
_entity.id
_entity.type
_entity.pdbx_description
1 polymer ?
#
loop_
_entity_poly.entity_id
_entity_poly.type
_entity_poly.pdbx_seq_one_letter_code
_entity_poly.pdbx_strand_id
1 'polypeptide(L)'
;MAIRVLLPFIAATFVCSGSFIAEALSPKTPVSAKIIVAQKKPTVVKVVQPKWKIFTAPDGRFSVLMPGIPKRQTQTQKTYMGPINLEVFAAQPPKQDVAYVVTYNDFPYDYAQMKNPEEILNKAKDTALTTTKSNLVSERNIRSSNGHPGKEIEYVNAGGKITRSRMYIADGYLYQVTAITSKKQDKTLAKTVLGYLNSFHIVLKR
;
A
#
# COMPACT_ATOMS: atom_id res chain seq x y z
N MET A 1 12.40 7.03 22.37
CA MET A 1 11.85 5.74 21.88
C MET A 1 11.52 5.87 20.40
N ALA A 2 12.37 5.33 19.53
CA ALA A 2 12.19 5.37 18.09
C ALA A 2 11.23 4.25 17.66
N ILE A 3 10.06 4.60 17.12
CA ILE A 3 9.08 3.66 16.60
C ILE A 3 9.56 3.21 15.21
N ARG A 4 10.30 2.09 15.16
CA ARG A 4 10.59 1.35 13.92
C ARG A 4 9.33 0.56 13.52
N VAL A 5 8.42 1.19 12.78
CA VAL A 5 7.37 0.45 12.04
C VAL A 5 7.92 0.21 10.64
N LEU A 6 8.70 -0.87 10.51
CA LEU A 6 8.95 -1.53 9.23
C LEU A 6 7.57 -1.89 8.65
N LEU A 7 7.21 -1.33 7.51
CA LEU A 7 6.06 -1.78 6.73
C LEU A 7 6.36 -3.22 6.28
N PRO A 8 5.76 -4.28 6.87
CA PRO A 8 6.00 -5.64 6.41
C PRO A 8 5.18 -5.95 5.14
N PHE A 9 4.43 -4.98 4.62
CA PHE A 9 3.53 -5.17 3.48
C PHE A 9 4.21 -5.04 2.11
N ILE A 10 5.52 -4.74 2.05
CA ILE A 10 6.35 -4.87 0.86
C ILE A 10 7.68 -5.51 1.27
N ALA A 11 7.61 -6.70 1.88
CA ALA A 11 8.80 -7.49 2.15
C ALA A 11 8.93 -8.59 1.09
N ALA A 12 9.70 -8.28 0.05
CA ALA A 12 10.51 -9.28 -0.60
C ALA A 12 11.38 -9.98 0.45
N THR A 13 11.52 -11.29 0.29
CA THR A 13 12.22 -12.23 1.16
C THR A 13 13.66 -11.80 1.47
N PHE A 14 14.00 -11.71 2.75
CA PHE A 14 15.37 -11.93 3.23
C PHE A 14 15.34 -13.12 4.19
N VAL A 15 15.95 -14.22 3.74
CA VAL A 15 16.35 -15.34 4.59
C VAL A 15 17.60 -14.89 5.32
N CYS A 16 17.57 -14.87 6.65
CA CYS A 16 18.77 -14.94 7.46
C CYS A 16 18.47 -15.78 8.70
N SER A 17 18.90 -17.03 8.60
CA SER A 17 19.20 -17.95 9.69
C SER A 17 20.18 -17.32 10.67
N GLY A 18 19.92 -17.46 11.97
CA GLY A 18 20.86 -17.03 13.02
C GLY A 18 20.29 -17.33 14.41
N SER A 19 20.56 -18.54 14.89
CA SER A 19 20.28 -19.04 16.24
C SER A 19 21.06 -18.27 17.29
N PHE A 20 20.44 -17.86 18.40
CA PHE A 20 21.14 -17.70 19.69
C PHE A 20 20.19 -18.01 20.87
N ILE A 21 20.45 -19.20 21.44
CA ILE A 21 20.55 -19.60 22.85
C ILE A 21 19.60 -18.96 23.87
N ALA A 22 18.83 -19.85 24.48
CA ALA A 22 18.17 -19.69 25.77
C ALA A 22 19.18 -19.71 26.91
N GLU A 23 19.00 -18.86 27.92
CA GLU A 23 19.58 -19.05 29.25
C GLU A 23 18.50 -18.75 30.28
N ALA A 24 18.11 -19.77 31.03
CA ALA A 24 17.17 -19.70 32.13
C ALA A 24 17.94 -19.69 33.45
N LEU A 25 17.67 -18.72 34.33
CA LEU A 25 18.02 -18.80 35.76
C LEU A 25 16.89 -18.14 36.60
N SER A 26 16.32 -18.95 37.49
CA SER A 26 15.43 -18.59 38.63
C SER A 26 16.23 -18.76 39.95
N PRO A 27 15.69 -18.55 41.18
CA PRO A 27 14.70 -17.61 41.74
C PRO A 27 15.16 -16.95 43.09
N LYS A 28 14.27 -16.17 43.75
CA LYS A 28 14.12 -15.82 45.22
C LYS A 28 13.92 -14.30 45.40
N THR A 29 13.02 -13.71 46.21
CA THR A 29 11.93 -14.06 47.16
C THR A 29 11.09 -12.76 47.35
N PRO A 30 9.91 -12.77 48.02
CA PRO A 30 8.85 -11.79 47.79
C PRO A 30 8.99 -10.51 48.63
N VAL A 31 8.71 -9.35 48.03
CA VAL A 31 8.45 -8.11 48.77
C VAL A 31 7.01 -7.70 48.48
N SER A 32 6.25 -7.67 49.57
CA SER A 32 4.86 -7.24 49.66
C SER A 32 4.68 -5.84 49.04
N ALA A 33 3.95 -5.77 47.93
CA ALA A 33 3.45 -4.50 47.39
C ALA A 33 1.93 -4.51 47.49
N LYS A 34 1.42 -3.66 48.39
CA LYS A 34 0.00 -3.35 48.56
C LYS A 34 -0.67 -3.14 47.21
N ILE A 35 -1.64 -3.99 46.89
CA ILE A 35 -2.53 -3.81 45.75
C ILE A 35 -3.46 -2.65 46.09
N ILE A 36 -3.15 -1.45 45.61
CA ILE A 36 -4.15 -0.38 45.49
C ILE A 36 -4.87 -0.63 44.18
N VAL A 37 -6.04 -1.27 44.24
CA VAL A 37 -6.95 -1.40 43.10
C VAL A 37 -7.55 -0.02 42.82
N ALA A 38 -6.83 0.80 42.06
CA ALA A 38 -7.44 1.97 41.43
C ALA A 38 -8.38 1.46 40.34
N GLN A 39 -9.67 1.46 40.60
CA GLN A 39 -10.71 1.11 39.65
C GLN A 39 -10.67 2.10 38.47
N LYS A 40 -9.91 1.74 37.42
CA LYS A 40 -9.90 2.47 36.17
C LYS A 40 -11.23 2.19 35.47
N LYS A 41 -12.17 3.14 35.59
CA LYS A 41 -13.42 3.20 34.83
C LYS A 41 -13.14 2.82 33.37
N PRO A 42 -13.86 1.85 32.77
CA PRO A 42 -13.55 1.38 31.43
C PRO A 42 -13.64 2.56 30.47
N THR A 43 -12.49 3.00 29.98
CA THR A 43 -12.42 4.02 28.95
C THR A 43 -12.91 3.35 27.69
N VAL A 44 -14.16 3.62 27.30
CA VAL A 44 -14.69 3.26 25.99
C VAL A 44 -13.71 3.85 24.98
N VAL A 45 -12.89 3.00 24.37
CA VAL A 45 -11.91 3.41 23.37
C VAL A 45 -12.71 3.86 22.16
N LYS A 46 -13.06 5.15 22.12
CA LYS A 46 -13.74 5.77 20.98
C LYS A 46 -12.96 5.36 19.74
N VAL A 47 -13.61 4.64 18.84
CA VAL A 47 -13.01 4.24 17.57
C VAL A 47 -12.69 5.54 16.82
N VAL A 48 -11.45 6.00 16.90
CA VAL A 48 -10.98 7.15 16.13
C VAL A 48 -10.95 6.69 14.69
N GLN A 49 -12.03 6.95 13.97
CA GLN A 49 -12.07 6.73 12.53
C GLN A 49 -10.95 7.58 11.90
N PRO A 50 -10.20 7.05 10.94
CA PRO A 50 -9.21 7.84 10.22
C PRO A 50 -9.91 9.04 9.58
N LYS A 51 -9.43 10.24 9.88
CA LYS A 51 -9.92 11.45 9.21
C LYS A 51 -9.38 11.45 7.78
N TRP A 52 -10.23 11.07 6.83
CA TRP A 52 -9.94 11.14 5.41
C TRP A 52 -9.73 12.60 4.99
N LYS A 53 -8.64 12.85 4.26
CA LYS A 53 -8.30 14.18 3.74
C LYS A 53 -7.75 14.04 2.34
N ILE A 54 -7.98 15.05 1.50
CA ILE A 54 -7.31 15.16 0.22
C ILE A 54 -5.82 15.33 0.49
N PHE A 55 -5.02 14.46 -0.11
CA PHE A 55 -3.59 14.54 -0.18
C PHE A 55 -3.21 14.88 -1.62
N THR A 56 -2.38 15.91 -1.80
CA THR A 56 -1.77 16.25 -3.08
C THR A 56 -0.29 15.91 -3.02
N ALA A 57 0.23 15.25 -4.06
CA ALA A 57 1.64 14.91 -4.15
C ALA A 57 2.52 16.16 -4.01
N PRO A 58 3.71 16.09 -3.39
CA PRO A 58 4.58 17.25 -3.21
C PRO A 58 4.99 17.95 -4.51
N ASP A 59 5.03 17.20 -5.62
CA ASP A 59 5.33 17.73 -6.95
C ASP A 59 4.09 18.19 -7.73
N GLY A 60 2.90 18.02 -7.15
CA GLY A 60 1.62 18.46 -7.69
C GLY A 60 1.02 17.54 -8.76
N ARG A 61 1.60 16.37 -9.04
CA ARG A 61 1.19 15.50 -10.16
C ARG A 61 -0.13 14.76 -9.97
N PHE A 62 -0.56 14.57 -8.73
CA PHE A 62 -1.81 13.90 -8.42
C PHE A 62 -2.41 14.38 -7.11
N SER A 63 -3.70 14.10 -6.94
CA SER A 63 -4.39 14.17 -5.66
C SER A 63 -5.21 12.91 -5.40
N VAL A 64 -5.42 12.56 -4.14
CA VAL A 64 -6.18 11.38 -3.71
C VAL A 64 -6.68 11.57 -2.27
N LEU A 65 -7.81 10.96 -1.90
CA LEU A 65 -8.19 10.88 -0.49
C LEU A 65 -7.28 9.88 0.24
N MET A 66 -6.65 10.30 1.34
CA MET A 66 -5.86 9.42 2.21
C MET A 66 -6.44 9.38 3.63
N PRO A 67 -6.36 8.23 4.32
CA PRO A 67 -6.71 8.14 5.73
C PRO A 67 -5.58 8.70 6.60
N GLY A 68 -5.58 10.02 6.77
CA GLY A 68 -4.49 10.75 7.43
C GLY A 68 -3.38 11.16 6.47
N ILE A 69 -2.20 11.43 7.01
CA ILE A 69 -1.02 11.84 6.22
C ILE A 69 -0.26 10.57 5.82
N PRO A 70 -0.06 10.29 4.51
CA PRO A 70 0.67 9.12 4.09
C PRO A 70 2.16 9.26 4.41
N LYS A 71 2.81 8.12 4.71
CA LYS A 71 4.27 8.04 4.77
C LYS A 71 4.82 8.01 3.34
N ARG A 72 5.82 8.84 3.07
CA ARG A 72 6.55 8.87 1.80
C ARG A 72 7.84 8.08 1.90
N GLN A 73 8.17 7.33 0.87
CA GLN A 73 9.45 6.65 0.70
C GLN A 73 9.75 6.49 -0.79
N THR A 74 11.04 6.41 -1.13
CA THR A 74 11.49 6.03 -2.47
C THR A 74 11.98 4.59 -2.41
N GLN A 75 11.60 3.77 -3.38
CA GLN A 75 12.03 2.37 -3.48
C GLN A 75 12.57 2.07 -4.87
N THR A 76 13.78 1.51 -4.96
CA THR A 76 14.31 1.01 -6.23
C THR A 76 13.80 -0.41 -6.46
N GLN A 77 13.10 -0.64 -7.56
CA GLN A 77 12.64 -1.97 -7.97
C GLN A 77 13.37 -2.42 -9.24
N LYS A 78 13.92 -3.64 -9.21
CA LYS A 78 14.44 -4.28 -10.42
C LYS A 78 13.27 -4.76 -11.25
N THR A 79 13.23 -4.37 -12.52
CA THR A 79 12.25 -4.87 -13.49
C THR A 79 12.99 -5.52 -14.66
N TYR A 80 12.26 -6.18 -15.56
CA TYR A 80 12.86 -6.71 -16.79
C TYR A 80 13.50 -5.61 -17.66
N MET A 81 13.11 -4.34 -17.45
CA MET A 81 13.53 -3.16 -18.20
C MET A 81 14.61 -2.35 -17.46
N GLY A 82 15.20 -2.93 -16.41
CA GLY A 82 16.17 -2.25 -15.55
C GLY A 82 15.57 -1.75 -14.23
N PRO A 83 16.41 -1.13 -13.38
CA PRO A 83 15.96 -0.56 -12.12
C PRO A 83 15.10 0.68 -12.34
N ILE A 84 13.97 0.76 -11.64
CA ILE A 84 13.10 1.95 -11.58
C ILE A 84 13.05 2.47 -10.15
N ASN A 85 12.86 3.78 -9.98
CA ASN A 85 12.62 4.39 -8.67
C ASN A 85 11.14 4.69 -8.49
N LEU A 86 10.51 4.02 -7.53
CA LEU A 86 9.13 4.21 -7.15
C LEU A 86 9.03 5.25 -6.04
N GLU A 87 8.28 6.32 -6.28
CA GLU A 87 7.80 7.20 -5.23
C GLU A 87 6.54 6.57 -4.61
N VAL A 88 6.60 6.23 -3.32
CA VAL A 88 5.55 5.49 -2.62
C VAL A 88 4.94 6.35 -1.51
N PHE A 89 3.62 6.44 -1.50
CA PHE A 89 2.82 7.12 -0.48
C PHE A 89 1.87 6.10 0.15
N ALA A 90 2.09 5.75 1.41
CA ALA A 90 1.33 4.68 2.07
C ALA A 90 0.68 5.15 3.37
N ALA A 91 -0.58 4.77 3.57
CA ALA A 91 -1.33 4.99 4.81
C ALA A 91 -2.03 3.71 5.25
N GLN A 92 -1.92 3.39 6.53
CA GLN A 92 -2.60 2.25 7.17
C GLN A 92 -3.40 2.77 8.37
N PRO A 93 -4.75 2.81 8.28
CA PRO A 93 -5.57 3.19 9.41
C PRO A 93 -5.34 2.26 10.61
N PRO A 94 -5.30 2.79 11.85
CA PRO A 94 -5.18 1.95 13.02
C PRO A 94 -6.40 1.02 13.14
N LYS A 95 -6.17 -0.22 13.59
CA LYS A 95 -7.20 -1.24 13.81
C LYS A 95 -7.94 -1.71 12.55
N GLN A 96 -7.49 -1.32 11.35
CA GLN A 96 -7.97 -1.86 10.09
C GLN A 96 -6.84 -2.65 9.43
N ASP A 97 -7.17 -3.83 8.91
CA ASP A 97 -6.26 -4.65 8.11
C ASP A 97 -6.39 -4.28 6.63
N VAL A 98 -6.04 -3.02 6.35
CA VAL A 98 -6.02 -2.41 5.03
C VAL A 98 -4.83 -1.47 4.89
N ALA A 99 -4.18 -1.47 3.73
CA ALA A 99 -3.20 -0.47 3.34
C ALA A 99 -3.69 0.26 2.08
N TYR A 100 -3.55 1.58 2.09
CA TYR A 100 -3.81 2.46 0.94
C TYR A 100 -2.49 3.00 0.45
N VAL A 101 -2.17 2.74 -0.82
CA VAL A 101 -0.87 3.02 -1.41
C VAL A 101 -1.07 3.74 -2.74
N VAL A 102 -0.32 4.81 -2.96
CA VAL A 102 -0.07 5.35 -4.30
C VAL A 102 1.40 5.17 -4.61
N THR A 103 1.69 4.63 -5.79
CA THR A 103 3.03 4.62 -6.35
C THR A 103 3.03 5.40 -7.66
N TYR A 104 4.14 6.07 -7.95
CA TYR A 104 4.42 6.50 -9.31
C TYR A 104 5.91 6.44 -9.60
N ASN A 105 6.23 6.22 -10.87
CA ASN A 105 7.59 6.26 -11.39
C ASN A 105 7.56 6.79 -12.82
N ASP A 106 8.69 7.33 -13.25
CA ASP A 106 8.94 7.58 -14.66
C ASP A 106 8.93 6.27 -15.45
N PHE A 107 8.46 6.33 -16.69
CA PHE A 107 8.61 5.23 -17.62
C PHE A 107 10.08 5.13 -18.03
N PRO A 108 10.79 4.01 -17.77
CA PRO A 108 12.09 3.80 -18.40
C PRO A 108 11.96 3.90 -19.94
N TYR A 109 13.01 4.38 -20.60
CA TYR A 109 13.06 4.72 -22.03
C TYR A 109 12.41 3.68 -22.95
N ASP A 110 12.55 2.39 -22.61
CA ASP A 110 12.00 1.28 -23.39
C ASP A 110 10.46 1.22 -23.39
N TYR A 111 9.76 1.78 -22.39
CA TYR A 111 8.30 1.95 -22.44
C TYR A 111 7.89 3.13 -23.33
N ALA A 112 8.75 4.15 -23.47
CA ALA A 112 8.50 5.25 -24.39
C ALA A 112 8.56 4.78 -25.87
N GLN A 113 9.24 3.67 -26.14
CA GLN A 113 9.23 3.03 -27.46
C GLN A 113 7.93 2.27 -27.74
N MET A 114 7.22 1.82 -26.70
CA MET A 114 5.91 1.19 -26.85
C MET A 114 4.87 2.27 -27.16
N LYS A 115 4.33 2.24 -28.38
CA LYS A 115 3.33 3.22 -28.81
C LYS A 115 1.91 2.92 -28.32
N ASN A 116 1.67 1.71 -27.80
CA ASN A 116 0.34 1.28 -27.35
C ASN A 116 0.22 1.30 -25.81
N PRO A 117 -0.58 2.23 -25.23
CA PRO A 117 -0.81 2.30 -23.79
C PRO A 117 -1.35 1.00 -23.18
N GLU A 118 -2.12 0.21 -23.93
CA GLU A 118 -2.66 -1.05 -23.42
C GLU A 118 -1.57 -2.11 -23.21
N GLU A 119 -0.57 -2.14 -24.09
CA GLU A 119 0.58 -3.05 -23.96
C GLU A 119 1.39 -2.72 -22.70
N ILE A 120 1.63 -1.42 -22.47
CA ILE A 120 2.32 -0.93 -21.28
C ILE A 120 1.54 -1.33 -20.01
N LEU A 121 0.23 -1.10 -19.98
CA LEU A 121 -0.63 -1.47 -18.85
C LEU A 121 -0.69 -2.99 -18.61
N ASN A 122 -0.64 -3.80 -19.68
CA ASN A 122 -0.57 -5.25 -19.56
C ASN A 122 0.76 -5.70 -18.95
N LYS A 123 1.89 -5.14 -19.39
CA LYS A 123 3.20 -5.44 -18.78
C LYS A 123 3.30 -4.98 -17.33
N ALA A 124 2.69 -3.84 -16.99
CA ALA A 124 2.59 -3.36 -15.61
C ALA A 124 1.76 -4.31 -14.73
N LYS A 125 0.62 -4.81 -15.23
CA LYS A 125 -0.15 -5.88 -14.58
C LYS A 125 0.71 -7.11 -14.34
N ASP A 126 1.35 -7.62 -15.38
CA ASP A 126 2.12 -8.87 -15.30
C ASP A 126 3.27 -8.74 -14.30
N THR A 127 3.97 -7.59 -14.33
CA THR A 127 5.01 -7.26 -13.34
C THR A 127 4.45 -7.26 -11.91
N ALA A 128 3.27 -6.69 -11.69
CA ALA A 128 2.63 -6.70 -10.37
C ALA A 128 2.28 -8.12 -9.92
N LEU A 129 1.71 -8.94 -10.80
CA LEU A 129 1.34 -10.34 -10.49
C LEU A 129 2.58 -11.20 -10.20
N THR A 130 3.63 -11.09 -11.01
CA THR A 130 4.88 -11.84 -10.82
C THR A 130 5.61 -11.41 -9.55
N THR A 131 5.77 -10.10 -9.32
CA THR A 131 6.51 -9.57 -8.16
C THR A 131 5.81 -9.94 -6.85
N THR A 132 4.47 -9.90 -6.84
CA THR A 132 3.68 -10.22 -5.63
C THR A 132 3.33 -11.70 -5.50
N LYS A 133 3.69 -12.53 -6.50
CA LYS A 133 3.33 -13.96 -6.58
C LYS A 133 1.82 -14.15 -6.39
N SER A 134 1.04 -13.44 -7.18
CA SER A 134 -0.41 -13.37 -7.07
C SER A 134 -1.14 -13.94 -8.28
N ASN A 135 -2.36 -14.40 -8.04
CA ASN A 135 -3.30 -14.82 -9.07
C ASN A 135 -4.26 -13.68 -9.39
N LEU A 136 -4.48 -13.42 -10.68
CA LEU A 136 -5.47 -12.46 -11.15
C LEU A 136 -6.89 -12.95 -10.85
N VAL A 137 -7.73 -12.07 -10.34
CA VAL A 137 -9.16 -12.31 -10.09
C VAL A 137 -10.01 -11.63 -11.14
N SER A 138 -9.71 -10.37 -11.46
CA SER A 138 -10.40 -9.64 -12.52
C SER A 138 -9.52 -8.55 -13.11
N GLU A 139 -9.82 -8.16 -14.34
CA GLU A 139 -9.24 -6.98 -14.96
C GLU A 139 -10.26 -6.28 -15.85
N ARG A 140 -10.08 -4.96 -16.04
CA ARG A 140 -10.78 -4.21 -17.09
C ARG A 140 -10.00 -2.95 -17.47
N ASN A 141 -10.17 -2.51 -18.71
CA ASN A 141 -9.67 -1.22 -19.16
C ASN A 141 -10.56 -0.10 -18.58
N ILE A 142 -9.94 1.00 -18.18
CA ILE A 142 -10.60 2.17 -17.59
C ILE A 142 -9.98 3.46 -18.15
N ARG A 143 -10.57 4.61 -17.81
CA ARG A 143 -10.01 5.93 -18.06
C ARG A 143 -9.91 6.72 -16.76
N SER A 144 -8.88 7.57 -16.63
CA SER A 144 -8.84 8.56 -15.55
C SER A 144 -9.91 9.63 -15.75
N SER A 145 -10.14 10.50 -14.76
CA SER A 145 -11.10 11.60 -14.86
C SER A 145 -10.79 12.60 -15.98
N ASN A 146 -9.54 12.66 -16.44
CA ASN A 146 -9.07 13.48 -17.55
C ASN A 146 -8.72 12.64 -18.81
N GLY A 147 -9.23 11.41 -18.92
CA GLY A 147 -9.19 10.63 -20.17
C GLY A 147 -7.93 9.78 -20.42
N HIS A 148 -6.97 9.77 -19.50
CA HIS A 148 -5.76 8.96 -19.65
C HIS A 148 -6.09 7.46 -19.66
N PRO A 149 -5.41 6.66 -20.51
CA PRO A 149 -5.53 5.21 -20.50
C PRO A 149 -5.22 4.63 -19.12
N GLY A 150 -6.02 3.66 -18.70
CA GLY A 150 -5.78 2.94 -17.46
C GLY A 150 -6.31 1.52 -17.45
N LYS A 151 -5.95 0.77 -16.42
CA LYS A 151 -6.39 -0.60 -16.18
C LYS A 151 -6.68 -0.80 -14.69
N GLU A 152 -7.85 -1.35 -14.38
CA GLU A 152 -8.14 -1.85 -13.04
C GLU A 152 -7.89 -3.34 -13.00
N ILE A 153 -7.21 -3.79 -11.96
CA ILE A 153 -6.96 -5.21 -11.69
C ILE A 153 -7.30 -5.54 -10.23
N GLU A 154 -7.85 -6.72 -10.02
CA GLU A 154 -7.97 -7.35 -8.71
C GLU A 154 -7.16 -8.64 -8.72
N TYR A 155 -6.36 -8.87 -7.68
CA TYR A 155 -5.56 -10.07 -7.55
C TYR A 155 -5.39 -10.50 -6.09
N VAL A 156 -5.07 -11.78 -5.90
CA VAL A 156 -4.92 -12.40 -4.59
C VAL A 156 -3.56 -13.09 -4.49
N ASN A 157 -2.82 -12.78 -3.44
CA ASN A 157 -1.54 -13.45 -3.17
C ASN A 157 -1.73 -14.76 -2.38
N ALA A 158 -0.66 -15.56 -2.25
CA ALA A 158 -0.70 -16.82 -1.50
C ALA A 158 -1.14 -16.67 -0.03
N GLY A 159 -0.95 -15.48 0.57
CA GLY A 159 -1.41 -15.16 1.92
C GLY A 159 -2.89 -14.77 2.03
N GLY A 160 -3.65 -14.81 0.93
CA GLY A 160 -5.07 -14.47 0.89
C GLY A 160 -5.37 -12.96 1.02
N LYS A 161 -4.36 -12.10 0.80
CA LYS A 161 -4.57 -10.65 0.70
C LYS A 161 -5.17 -10.34 -0.65
N ILE A 162 -6.22 -9.53 -0.65
CA ILE A 162 -6.91 -9.08 -1.86
C ILE A 162 -6.37 -7.69 -2.17
N THR A 163 -5.91 -7.50 -3.40
CA THR A 163 -5.39 -6.22 -3.86
C THR A 163 -6.24 -5.71 -5.01
N ARG A 164 -6.76 -4.50 -4.87
CA ARG A 164 -7.39 -3.76 -5.97
C ARG A 164 -6.47 -2.62 -6.37
N SER A 165 -6.10 -2.58 -7.65
CA SER A 165 -5.19 -1.57 -8.18
C SER A 165 -5.79 -0.92 -9.43
N ARG A 166 -5.69 0.40 -9.52
CA ARG A 166 -5.89 1.16 -10.76
C ARG A 166 -4.57 1.72 -11.23
N MET A 167 -4.23 1.43 -12.47
CA MET A 167 -3.01 1.90 -13.13
C MET A 167 -3.36 2.91 -14.21
N TYR A 168 -2.60 3.99 -14.34
CA TYR A 168 -2.82 5.03 -15.34
C TYR A 168 -1.50 5.49 -15.96
N ILE A 169 -1.55 5.88 -17.24
CA ILE A 169 -0.41 6.38 -18.01
C ILE A 169 -0.66 7.84 -18.36
N ALA A 170 0.18 8.75 -17.85
CA ALA A 170 0.11 10.17 -18.19
C ALA A 170 1.50 10.81 -18.16
N ASP A 171 1.82 11.63 -19.17
CA ASP A 171 3.03 12.45 -19.27
C ASP A 171 4.35 11.70 -19.00
N GLY A 172 4.44 10.44 -19.44
CA GLY A 172 5.64 9.63 -19.21
C GLY A 172 5.73 9.02 -17.80
N TYR A 173 4.63 8.97 -17.05
CA TYR A 173 4.57 8.35 -15.73
C TYR A 173 3.52 7.23 -15.65
N LEU A 174 3.88 6.15 -14.96
CA LEU A 174 2.97 5.12 -14.51
C LEU A 174 2.50 5.49 -13.10
N TYR A 175 1.21 5.70 -12.93
CA TYR A 175 0.59 5.87 -11.62
C TYR A 175 -0.11 4.57 -11.23
N GLN A 176 0.04 4.14 -9.98
CA GLN A 176 -0.71 3.01 -9.44
C GLN A 176 -1.37 3.41 -8.12
N VAL A 177 -2.66 3.17 -8.01
CA VAL A 177 -3.49 3.49 -6.85
C VAL A 177 -4.05 2.19 -6.33
N THR A 178 -3.59 1.79 -5.16
CA THR A 178 -3.75 0.42 -4.68
C THR A 178 -4.35 0.40 -3.28
N ALA A 179 -5.31 -0.50 -3.07
CA ALA A 179 -5.79 -0.88 -1.76
C ALA A 179 -5.54 -2.37 -1.54
N ILE A 180 -4.94 -2.72 -0.40
CA ILE A 180 -4.60 -4.10 -0.02
C ILE A 180 -5.38 -4.43 1.25
N THR A 181 -6.27 -5.42 1.19
CA THR A 181 -7.13 -5.84 2.29
C THR A 181 -6.85 -7.30 2.66
N SER A 182 -7.19 -7.72 3.88
CA SER A 182 -7.47 -9.14 4.10
C SER A 182 -8.83 -9.53 3.57
N LYS A 183 -9.00 -10.83 3.28
CA LYS A 183 -10.29 -11.44 2.94
C LYS A 183 -11.44 -11.03 3.87
N LYS A 184 -11.19 -10.86 5.17
CA LYS A 184 -12.20 -10.42 6.15
C LYS A 184 -12.60 -8.95 5.93
N GLN A 185 -11.61 -8.06 5.83
CA GLN A 185 -11.84 -6.62 5.70
C GLN A 185 -12.31 -6.21 4.31
N ASP A 186 -12.04 -7.03 3.29
CA ASP A 186 -12.37 -6.73 1.90
C ASP A 186 -13.86 -6.42 1.70
N LYS A 187 -14.73 -7.29 2.25
CA LYS A 187 -16.19 -7.13 2.18
C LYS A 187 -16.67 -5.89 2.94
N THR A 188 -16.15 -5.67 4.14
CA THR A 188 -16.59 -4.57 5.01
C THR A 188 -16.07 -3.21 4.55
N LEU A 189 -14.93 -3.18 3.84
CA LEU A 189 -14.30 -1.96 3.34
C LEU A 189 -14.55 -1.73 1.85
N ALA A 190 -15.33 -2.57 1.15
CA ALA A 190 -15.54 -2.47 -0.30
C ALA A 190 -15.93 -1.05 -0.75
N LYS A 191 -16.88 -0.40 -0.06
CA LYS A 191 -17.28 0.99 -0.36
C LYS A 191 -16.15 1.99 -0.11
N THR A 192 -15.41 1.82 0.98
CA THR A 192 -14.28 2.70 1.33
C THR A 192 -13.13 2.55 0.34
N VAL A 193 -12.81 1.32 -0.07
CA VAL A 193 -11.80 1.02 -1.09
C VAL A 193 -12.22 1.62 -2.43
N LEU A 194 -13.47 1.44 -2.84
CA LEU A 194 -13.97 2.05 -4.07
C LEU A 194 -13.91 3.59 -4.02
N GLY A 195 -14.28 4.20 -2.91
CA GLY A 195 -14.18 5.64 -2.69
C GLY A 195 -12.74 6.14 -2.79
N TYR A 196 -11.79 5.43 -2.17
CA TYR A 196 -10.35 5.70 -2.31
C TYR A 196 -9.90 5.66 -3.78
N LEU A 197 -10.18 4.56 -4.49
CA LEU A 197 -9.78 4.39 -5.89
C LEU A 197 -10.42 5.43 -6.81
N ASN A 198 -11.67 5.84 -6.54
CA ASN A 198 -12.39 6.87 -7.30
C ASN A 198 -11.88 8.29 -7.02
N SER A 199 -11.26 8.52 -5.86
CA SER A 199 -10.76 9.84 -5.47
C SER A 199 -9.44 10.23 -6.11
N PHE A 200 -8.78 9.31 -6.83
CA PHE A 200 -7.51 9.60 -7.47
C PHE A 200 -7.71 10.44 -8.72
N HIS A 201 -7.03 11.59 -8.75
CA HIS A 201 -7.01 12.50 -9.87
C HIS A 201 -5.58 12.80 -10.26
N ILE A 202 -5.26 12.60 -11.53
CA ILE A 202 -4.01 13.07 -12.14
C ILE A 202 -4.16 14.59 -12.33
N VAL A 203 -3.23 15.35 -11.79
CA VAL A 203 -3.17 16.80 -11.84
C VAL A 203 -1.96 17.15 -12.70
N LEU A 204 -2.20 17.32 -14.00
CA LEU A 204 -1.11 17.72 -14.90
C LEU A 204 -0.73 19.17 -14.60
N LYS A 205 0.57 19.45 -14.53
CA LYS A 205 1.03 20.83 -14.63
C LYS A 205 0.77 21.29 -16.06
N ARG A 206 -0.05 22.33 -16.19
CA ARG A 206 -0.10 23.11 -17.44
C ARG A 206 1.19 23.90 -17.60
#